data_AF-A0A7C8DFS0-F1
#
_entry.id   AF-A0A7C8DFS0-F1
#
_cell.length_a   1.000
_cell.length_b   1.000
_cell.length_c   1.000
_cell.angle_alpha   90.00
_cell.angle_beta   90.00
_cell.angle_gamma   90.00
#
_symmetry.space_group_name_H-M   'P 1'
#
loop_
_entity.id
_entity.type
_entity.pdbx_description
1 polymer ?
#
loop_
_entity_poly.entity_id
_entity_poly.type
_entity_poly.pdbx_seq_one_letter_code
_entity_poly.pdbx_strand_id
1 'polypeptide(L)'
;MARFTLMRNEEMKLKAQPHPLSFLHLYFVFLLLLVWGFVIHRFFSQDWFSQVPFYSFLIGISVINEVVAASIIWSLALLAIGFAARYLFLDNGGRDIFRLYGGLALFGIGVMVLHFWKIGEAEGDTMAFGTWFIPLLTLLVGGGGMVIVDQYRRSFTYYLTDIRIAMHQDFLGL
;
A
#
# COMPACT_ATOMS: atom_id res chain seq x y z
N MET A 1 9.68 22.23 -19.81
CA MET A 1 9.95 22.71 -18.43
C MET A 1 9.54 24.17 -18.27
N ALA A 2 8.48 24.46 -17.53
CA ALA A 2 8.09 25.84 -17.20
C ALA A 2 8.88 26.30 -15.96
N ARG A 3 10.01 26.97 -16.18
CA ARG A 3 10.82 27.55 -15.10
C ARG A 3 10.00 28.64 -14.40
N PHE A 4 9.88 28.59 -13.08
CA PHE A 4 9.23 29.66 -12.32
C PHE A 4 9.90 31.01 -12.64
N THR A 5 9.12 31.98 -13.10
CA THR A 5 9.60 33.31 -13.48
C THR A 5 9.05 34.35 -12.51
N LEU A 6 9.95 35.20 -12.02
CA LEU A 6 9.61 36.37 -11.22
C LEU A 6 9.00 37.45 -12.12
N MET A 7 7.98 38.15 -11.62
CA MET A 7 7.44 39.34 -12.24
C MET A 7 8.43 40.52 -12.10
N ARG A 8 8.22 41.58 -12.89
CA ARG A 8 9.05 42.78 -12.82
C ARG A 8 8.96 43.39 -11.41
N ASN A 9 10.11 43.55 -10.75
CA ASN A 9 10.26 44.00 -9.35
C ASN A 9 9.78 42.99 -8.28
N GLU A 10 9.59 41.71 -8.62
CA GLU A 10 9.30 40.66 -7.62
C GLU A 10 10.62 40.05 -7.10
N GLU A 11 10.78 40.01 -5.77
CA GLU A 11 11.97 39.43 -5.13
C GLU A 11 11.64 38.09 -4.45
N MET A 12 12.54 37.12 -4.64
CA MET A 12 12.41 35.80 -4.03
C MET A 12 12.90 35.86 -2.57
N LYS A 13 11.98 35.63 -1.62
CA LYS A 13 12.29 35.60 -0.19
C LYS A 13 12.67 34.21 0.30
N LEU A 14 11.94 33.19 -0.15
CA LEU A 14 12.15 31.82 0.30
C LEU A 14 11.80 30.82 -0.79
N LYS A 15 12.64 29.80 -0.92
CA LYS A 15 12.35 28.58 -1.68
C LYS A 15 12.34 27.41 -0.70
N ALA A 16 11.20 26.74 -0.55
CA ALA A 16 11.05 25.66 0.42
C ALA A 16 10.33 24.46 -0.21
N GLN A 17 10.63 23.27 0.30
CA GLN A 17 9.87 22.06 0.01
C GLN A 17 8.81 21.83 1.09
N PRO A 18 7.69 21.17 0.77
CA PRO A 18 6.70 20.81 1.77
C PRO A 18 7.30 19.95 2.87
N HIS A 19 6.87 20.20 4.10
CA HIS A 19 7.24 19.37 5.23
C HIS A 19 6.63 17.95 5.08
N PRO A 20 7.32 16.87 5.49
CA PRO A 20 6.77 15.51 5.43
C PRO A 20 5.39 15.36 6.08
N LEU A 21 5.14 16.10 7.16
CA LEU A 21 3.86 16.10 7.87
C LEU A 21 2.68 16.57 7.00
N SER A 22 2.90 17.39 5.97
CA SER A 22 1.85 17.80 5.04
C SER A 22 1.30 16.61 4.23
N PHE A 23 2.09 15.53 4.10
CA PHE A 23 1.72 14.31 3.40
C PHE A 23 1.55 13.12 4.37
N LEU A 24 1.40 13.38 5.67
CA LEU A 24 1.33 12.35 6.71
C LEU A 24 0.26 11.30 6.42
N HIS A 25 -0.88 11.70 5.87
CA HIS A 25 -1.97 10.77 5.51
C HIS A 25 -1.51 9.72 4.49
N LEU A 26 -0.73 10.09 3.47
CA LEU A 26 -0.18 9.14 2.49
C LEU A 26 0.87 8.24 3.12
N TYR A 27 1.78 8.81 3.92
CA TYR A 27 2.77 8.00 4.65
C TYR A 27 2.09 7.01 5.59
N PHE A 28 1.00 7.40 6.25
CA PHE A 28 0.26 6.55 7.17
C PHE A 28 -0.37 5.34 6.45
N VAL A 29 -0.91 5.53 5.24
CA VAL A 29 -1.46 4.45 4.41
C VAL A 29 -0.40 3.37 4.12
N PHE A 30 0.81 3.77 3.76
CA PHE A 30 1.88 2.81 3.45
C PHE A 30 2.58 2.26 4.69
N LEU A 31 2.68 3.06 5.77
CA LEU A 31 3.16 2.60 7.06
C LEU A 31 2.25 1.50 7.62
N LEU A 32 0.93 1.64 7.48
CA LEU A 32 -0.02 0.61 7.90
C LEU A 32 0.20 -0.70 7.14
N LEU A 33 0.48 -0.63 5.83
CA LEU A 33 0.85 -1.83 5.05
C LEU A 33 2.15 -2.44 5.53
N LEU A 34 3.16 -1.63 5.88
CA LEU A 34 4.41 -2.16 6.44
C LEU A 34 4.17 -2.90 7.75
N VAL A 35 3.46 -2.27 8.70
CA VAL A 35 3.07 -2.92 9.96
C VAL A 35 2.27 -4.19 9.68
N TRP A 36 1.33 -4.13 8.76
CA TRP A 36 0.52 -5.28 8.37
C TRP A 36 1.36 -6.40 7.76
N GLY A 37 2.37 -6.10 6.96
CA GLY A 37 3.35 -7.05 6.41
C GLY A 37 4.09 -7.82 7.50
N PHE A 38 4.48 -7.17 8.59
CA PHE A 38 5.09 -7.84 9.74
C PHE A 38 4.08 -8.69 10.52
N VAL A 39 2.88 -8.15 10.76
CA VAL A 39 1.81 -8.87 11.46
C VAL A 39 1.44 -10.14 10.70
N ILE A 40 1.33 -10.07 9.38
CA ILE A 40 0.95 -11.24 8.59
C ILE A 40 2.07 -12.28 8.48
N HIS A 41 3.34 -11.86 8.45
CA HIS A 41 4.43 -12.83 8.52
C HIS A 41 4.32 -13.67 9.79
N ARG A 42 4.06 -13.02 10.95
CA ARG A 42 3.80 -13.72 12.21
C ARG A 42 2.56 -14.61 12.12
N PHE A 43 1.48 -14.08 11.54
CA PHE A 43 0.21 -14.76 11.36
C PHE A 43 0.32 -16.07 10.55
N PHE A 44 1.12 -16.08 9.49
CA PHE A 44 1.42 -17.28 8.70
C PHE A 44 2.43 -18.20 9.39
N SER A 45 3.49 -17.64 10.00
CA SER A 45 4.54 -18.46 10.64
C SER A 45 4.10 -19.21 11.91
N GLN A 46 3.00 -18.78 12.54
CA GLN A 46 2.49 -19.35 13.80
C GLN A 46 1.11 -20.01 13.63
N ASP A 47 0.67 -20.19 12.38
CA ASP A 47 -0.63 -20.79 12.03
C ASP A 47 -1.84 -20.18 12.75
N TRP A 48 -1.77 -18.88 13.09
CA TRP A 48 -2.85 -18.17 13.80
C TRP A 48 -4.15 -18.09 12.99
N PHE A 49 -4.08 -18.27 11.67
CA PHE A 49 -5.25 -18.33 10.80
C PHE A 49 -6.21 -19.47 11.20
N SER A 50 -5.70 -20.55 11.77
CA SER A 50 -6.51 -21.70 12.21
C SER A 50 -7.47 -21.37 13.37
N GLN A 51 -7.15 -20.33 14.15
CA GLN A 51 -7.94 -19.88 15.30
C GLN A 51 -9.05 -18.91 14.92
N VAL A 52 -9.10 -18.48 13.66
CA VAL A 52 -10.10 -17.52 13.20
C VAL A 52 -11.47 -18.23 13.08
N PRO A 53 -12.57 -17.65 13.60
CA PRO A 53 -13.87 -18.33 13.69
C PRO A 53 -14.44 -18.90 12.38
N PHE A 54 -14.01 -18.37 11.23
CA PHE A 54 -14.48 -18.80 9.92
C PHE A 54 -13.50 -19.70 9.16
N TYR A 55 -12.34 -20.02 9.74
CA TYR A 55 -11.34 -20.89 9.11
C TYR A 55 -11.86 -22.31 8.87
N SER A 56 -12.53 -22.90 9.85
CA SER A 56 -13.10 -24.24 9.75
C SER A 56 -14.15 -24.35 8.63
N PHE A 57 -14.90 -23.28 8.39
CA PHE A 57 -15.81 -23.19 7.25
C PHE A 57 -15.07 -23.16 5.91
N LEU A 58 -13.97 -22.39 5.82
CA LEU A 58 -13.18 -22.27 4.59
C LEU A 58 -12.53 -23.59 4.20
N ILE A 59 -11.89 -24.29 5.14
CA ILE A 59 -11.21 -25.57 4.86
C ILE A 59 -12.19 -26.72 4.61
N GLY A 60 -13.46 -26.56 5.00
CA GLY A 60 -14.52 -27.52 4.67
C GLY A 60 -14.87 -27.57 3.18
N ILE A 61 -14.41 -26.60 2.38
CA ILE A 61 -14.56 -26.58 0.93
C ILE A 61 -13.40 -27.38 0.32
N SER A 62 -13.71 -28.46 -0.40
CA SER A 62 -12.71 -29.42 -0.93
C SER A 62 -11.63 -28.82 -1.83
N VAL A 63 -11.85 -27.62 -2.38
CA VAL A 63 -10.92 -26.91 -3.27
C VAL A 63 -10.02 -25.94 -2.50
N ILE A 64 -10.32 -25.65 -1.22
CA ILE A 64 -9.61 -24.66 -0.41
C ILE A 64 -8.69 -25.39 0.57
N ASN A 65 -7.38 -25.25 0.37
CA ASN A 65 -6.38 -25.66 1.34
C ASN A 65 -6.14 -24.56 2.39
N GLU A 66 -5.34 -24.88 3.41
CA GLU A 66 -5.01 -23.96 4.51
C GLU A 66 -4.42 -22.63 4.03
N VAL A 67 -3.61 -22.69 2.98
CA VAL A 67 -2.90 -21.54 2.43
C VAL A 67 -3.86 -20.59 1.70
N VAL A 68 -4.75 -21.15 0.88
CA VAL A 68 -5.80 -20.40 0.20
C VAL A 68 -6.74 -19.80 1.25
N ALA A 69 -7.12 -20.57 2.29
CA ALA A 69 -7.90 -20.05 3.40
C ALA A 69 -7.20 -18.87 4.12
N ALA A 70 -5.90 -19.00 4.42
CA ALA A 70 -5.11 -17.95 5.05
C ALA A 70 -5.00 -16.68 4.16
N SER A 71 -4.85 -16.85 2.84
CA SER A 71 -4.82 -15.73 1.89
C SER A 71 -6.20 -15.05 1.73
N ILE A 72 -7.29 -15.80 1.84
CA ILE A 72 -8.66 -15.24 1.89
C ILE A 72 -8.85 -14.44 3.17
N ILE A 73 -8.44 -14.99 4.33
CA ILE A 73 -8.48 -14.29 5.63
C ILE A 73 -7.70 -12.97 5.56
N TRP A 74 -6.48 -13.01 5.03
CA TRP A 74 -5.65 -11.82 4.81
C TRP A 74 -6.33 -10.77 3.94
N SER A 75 -6.90 -11.20 2.82
CA SER A 75 -7.57 -10.32 1.86
C SER A 75 -8.80 -9.66 2.46
N LEU A 76 -9.58 -10.42 3.24
CA LEU A 76 -10.74 -9.88 3.97
C LEU A 76 -10.30 -8.80 4.97
N ALA A 77 -9.21 -9.03 5.70
CA ALA A 77 -8.66 -8.04 6.61
C ALA A 77 -8.18 -6.77 5.86
N LEU A 78 -7.45 -6.92 4.75
CA LEU A 78 -7.03 -5.78 3.92
C LEU A 78 -8.22 -5.00 3.36
N LEU A 79 -9.28 -5.69 2.93
CA LEU A 79 -10.50 -5.05 2.44
C LEU A 79 -11.23 -4.31 3.56
N ALA A 80 -11.31 -4.89 4.76
CA ALA A 80 -11.91 -4.24 5.93
C ALA A 80 -11.13 -2.97 6.33
N ILE A 81 -9.80 -3.06 6.41
CA ILE A 81 -8.93 -1.92 6.69
C ILE A 81 -9.04 -0.87 5.58
N GLY A 82 -9.02 -1.29 4.31
CA GLY A 82 -9.16 -0.39 3.16
C GLY A 82 -10.53 0.30 3.14
N PHE A 83 -11.59 -0.40 3.55
CA PHE A 83 -12.93 0.17 3.69
C PHE A 83 -12.99 1.19 4.82
N ALA A 84 -12.40 0.89 5.98
CA ALA A 84 -12.28 1.82 7.09
C ALA A 84 -11.46 3.06 6.69
N ALA A 85 -10.33 2.87 6.00
CA ALA A 85 -9.53 3.97 5.47
C ALA A 85 -10.31 4.82 4.46
N ARG A 86 -11.09 4.20 3.56
CA ARG A 86 -11.97 4.95 2.65
C ARG A 86 -12.96 5.84 3.40
N TYR A 87 -13.54 5.33 4.48
CA TYR A 87 -14.49 6.09 5.30
C TYR A 87 -13.82 7.25 6.04
N LEU A 88 -12.62 7.04 6.59
CA LEU A 88 -11.87 8.07 7.33
C LEU A 88 -11.25 9.14 6.41
N PHE A 89 -10.96 8.79 5.15
CA PHE A 89 -10.29 9.67 4.17
C PHE A 89 -11.18 9.97 2.95
N LEU A 90 -12.49 10.12 3.14
CA LEU A 90 -13.46 10.36 2.05
C LEU A 90 -13.03 11.50 1.11
N ASP A 91 -12.58 12.63 1.67
CA ASP A 91 -12.17 13.82 0.91
C ASP A 91 -10.71 13.77 0.42
N ASN A 92 -9.90 12.85 0.96
CA ASN A 92 -8.45 12.77 0.72
C ASN A 92 -8.07 11.55 -0.13
N GLY A 93 -8.93 11.15 -1.07
CA GLY A 93 -8.64 10.04 -1.98
C GLY A 93 -8.88 8.65 -1.38
N GLY A 94 -9.77 8.52 -0.40
CA GLY A 94 -10.11 7.23 0.24
C GLY A 94 -10.54 6.12 -0.75
N ARG A 95 -11.10 6.49 -1.90
CA ARG A 95 -11.40 5.54 -2.99
C ARG A 95 -10.14 4.88 -3.54
N ASP A 96 -9.06 5.63 -3.69
CA ASP A 96 -7.81 5.13 -4.26
C ASP A 96 -7.02 4.30 -3.23
N ILE A 97 -7.12 4.64 -1.95
CA ILE A 97 -6.62 3.79 -0.85
C ILE A 97 -7.32 2.43 -0.86
N PHE A 98 -8.66 2.43 -0.97
CA PHE A 98 -9.42 1.18 -1.08
C PHE A 98 -9.02 0.36 -2.32
N ARG A 99 -8.81 1.01 -3.46
CA ARG A 99 -8.33 0.34 -4.68
C ARG A 99 -6.93 -0.22 -4.53
N LEU A 100 -6.02 0.47 -3.84
CA LEU A 100 -4.68 -0.04 -3.55
C LEU A 100 -4.75 -1.31 -2.71
N TYR A 101 -5.51 -1.30 -1.61
CA TYR A 101 -5.59 -2.42 -0.69
C TYR A 101 -6.37 -3.58 -1.29
N GLY A 102 -7.48 -3.29 -1.98
CA GLY A 102 -8.27 -4.28 -2.70
C GLY A 102 -7.51 -4.88 -3.89
N GLY A 103 -6.75 -4.06 -4.62
CA GLY A 103 -5.88 -4.52 -5.71
C GLY A 103 -4.77 -5.43 -5.21
N LEU A 104 -4.13 -5.06 -4.08
CA LEU A 104 -3.14 -5.90 -3.40
C LEU A 104 -3.75 -7.24 -2.99
N ALA A 105 -4.92 -7.23 -2.34
CA ALA A 105 -5.63 -8.42 -1.91
C ALA A 105 -5.99 -9.35 -3.09
N LEU A 106 -6.61 -8.80 -4.14
CA LEU A 106 -7.00 -9.56 -5.33
C LEU A 106 -5.79 -10.14 -6.06
N PHE A 107 -4.72 -9.35 -6.19
CA PHE A 107 -3.48 -9.81 -6.80
C PHE A 107 -2.85 -10.94 -5.99
N GLY A 108 -2.77 -10.79 -4.67
CA GLY A 108 -2.24 -11.83 -3.78
C GLY A 108 -3.04 -13.13 -3.86
N ILE A 109 -4.37 -13.09 -3.77
CA ILE A 109 -5.21 -14.29 -3.95
C ILE A 109 -4.99 -14.89 -5.34
N GLY A 110 -5.00 -14.07 -6.39
CA GLY A 110 -4.83 -14.54 -7.77
C GLY A 110 -3.53 -15.31 -7.95
N VAL A 111 -2.41 -14.77 -7.44
CA VAL A 111 -1.11 -15.46 -7.49
C VAL A 111 -1.13 -16.74 -6.65
N MET A 112 -1.73 -16.74 -5.46
CA MET A 112 -1.80 -17.94 -4.61
C MET A 112 -2.63 -19.06 -5.25
N VAL A 113 -3.78 -18.72 -5.84
CA VAL A 113 -4.63 -19.69 -6.55
C VAL A 113 -3.92 -20.24 -7.77
N LEU A 114 -3.25 -19.39 -8.55
CA LEU A 114 -2.47 -19.82 -9.71
C LEU A 114 -1.29 -20.72 -9.33
N HIS A 115 -0.57 -20.37 -8.26
CA HIS A 115 0.53 -21.18 -7.73
C HIS A 115 -0.01 -22.55 -7.28
N PHE A 116 -1.11 -22.58 -6.53
CA PHE A 116 -1.74 -23.81 -6.10
C PHE A 116 -2.16 -24.70 -7.29
N TRP A 117 -2.85 -24.13 -8.28
CA TRP A 117 -3.35 -24.88 -9.44
C TRP A 117 -2.26 -25.37 -10.39
N LYS A 118 -1.22 -24.57 -10.66
CA LYS A 118 -0.22 -24.93 -11.69
C LYS A 118 1.08 -25.51 -11.15
N ILE A 119 1.45 -25.17 -9.91
CA ILE A 119 2.75 -25.50 -9.32
C ILE A 119 2.58 -26.45 -8.13
N GLY A 120 1.49 -26.30 -7.37
CA GLY A 120 1.13 -27.16 -6.25
C GLY A 120 0.77 -28.60 -6.65
N GLU A 121 0.24 -28.83 -7.86
CA GLU A 121 0.01 -30.18 -8.38
C GLU A 121 1.30 -30.90 -8.83
N ALA A 122 2.36 -30.15 -9.15
CA ALA A 122 3.55 -30.70 -9.79
C ALA A 122 4.66 -31.09 -8.81
N GLU A 123 4.97 -30.25 -7.81
CA GLU A 123 6.07 -30.47 -6.83
C GLU A 123 6.22 -29.34 -5.77
N GLY A 124 5.44 -28.26 -5.84
CA GLY A 124 5.70 -27.05 -5.05
C GLY A 124 4.97 -26.97 -3.71
N ASP A 125 5.73 -26.71 -2.64
CA ASP A 125 5.20 -26.33 -1.33
C ASP A 125 4.56 -24.93 -1.40
N THR A 126 3.25 -24.91 -1.69
CA THR A 126 2.44 -23.69 -1.77
C THR A 126 2.37 -22.97 -0.42
N MET A 127 2.53 -23.70 0.71
CA MET A 127 2.53 -23.11 2.05
C MET A 127 3.81 -22.35 2.32
N ALA A 128 4.97 -22.93 1.98
CA ALA A 128 6.25 -22.22 2.02
C ALA A 128 6.25 -20.99 1.12
N PHE A 129 5.71 -21.10 -0.10
CA PHE A 129 5.59 -19.94 -1.00
C PHE A 129 4.72 -18.84 -0.39
N GLY A 130 3.52 -19.16 0.09
CA GLY A 130 2.58 -18.17 0.66
C GLY A 130 3.13 -17.46 1.89
N THR A 131 3.84 -18.19 2.74
CA THR A 131 4.46 -17.68 3.98
C THR A 131 5.47 -16.57 3.71
N TRP A 132 6.13 -16.58 2.56
CA TRP A 132 7.08 -15.54 2.17
C TRP A 132 6.49 -14.53 1.20
N PHE A 133 5.72 -15.00 0.22
CA PHE A 133 5.19 -14.16 -0.85
C PHE A 133 4.23 -13.07 -0.33
N ILE A 134 3.24 -13.43 0.49
CA ILE A 134 2.23 -12.46 0.94
C ILE A 134 2.86 -11.36 1.82
N PRO A 135 3.67 -11.68 2.85
CA PRO A 135 4.32 -10.64 3.63
C PRO A 135 5.28 -9.81 2.79
N LEU A 136 6.11 -10.44 1.94
CA LEU A 136 7.08 -9.72 1.11
C LEU A 136 6.38 -8.77 0.13
N LEU A 137 5.33 -9.23 -0.55
CA LEU A 137 4.51 -8.40 -1.44
C LEU A 137 3.94 -7.20 -0.68
N THR A 138 3.37 -7.43 0.51
CA THR A 138 2.81 -6.37 1.34
C THR A 138 3.89 -5.36 1.77
N LEU A 139 5.06 -5.85 2.18
CA LEU A 139 6.20 -5.01 2.57
C LEU A 139 6.77 -4.23 1.38
N LEU A 140 6.84 -4.83 0.18
CA LEU A 140 7.30 -4.15 -1.03
C LEU A 140 6.34 -3.04 -1.46
N VAL A 141 5.03 -3.29 -1.42
CA VAL A 141 4.02 -2.26 -1.74
C VAL A 141 4.04 -1.15 -0.68
N GLY A 142 4.14 -1.50 0.61
CA GLY A 142 4.29 -0.53 1.70
C GLY A 142 5.57 0.31 1.54
N GLY A 143 6.73 -0.34 1.44
CA GLY A 143 8.03 0.33 1.35
C GLY A 143 8.19 1.14 0.07
N GLY A 144 7.83 0.56 -1.08
CA GLY A 144 7.82 1.26 -2.37
C GLY A 144 6.89 2.47 -2.35
N GLY A 145 5.71 2.33 -1.75
CA GLY A 145 4.79 3.43 -1.54
C GLY A 145 5.37 4.57 -0.69
N MET A 146 6.08 4.26 0.41
CA MET A 146 6.77 5.29 1.21
C MET A 146 7.78 6.09 0.38
N VAL A 147 8.55 5.41 -0.48
CA VAL A 147 9.51 6.06 -1.39
C VAL A 147 8.79 6.92 -2.42
N ILE A 148 7.71 6.42 -3.01
CA ILE A 148 6.90 7.17 -3.98
C ILE A 148 6.28 8.42 -3.33
N VAL A 149 5.79 8.33 -2.09
CA VAL A 149 5.23 9.49 -1.37
C VAL A 149 6.31 10.53 -1.09
N ASP A 150 7.52 10.13 -0.71
CA ASP A 150 8.60 11.10 -0.52
C ASP A 150 9.04 11.74 -1.84
N GLN A 151 9.08 10.97 -2.93
CA GLN A 151 9.35 11.52 -4.26
C GLN A 151 8.24 12.50 -4.69
N TYR A 152 6.98 12.15 -4.46
CA TYR A 152 5.83 13.02 -4.71
C TYR A 152 5.91 14.30 -3.89
N ARG A 153 6.22 14.22 -2.60
CA ARG A 153 6.41 15.40 -1.75
C ARG A 153 7.51 16.32 -2.31
N ARG A 154 8.66 15.74 -2.68
CA ARG A 154 9.82 16.49 -3.20
C ARG A 154 9.56 17.12 -4.58
N SER A 155 8.55 16.63 -5.32
CA SER A 155 8.11 17.24 -6.57
C SER A 155 7.52 18.64 -6.41
N PHE A 156 7.08 18.98 -5.19
CA PHE A 156 6.52 20.29 -4.90
C PHE A 156 7.59 21.25 -4.39
N THR A 157 7.56 22.47 -4.93
CA THR A 157 8.39 23.58 -4.48
C THR A 157 7.51 24.80 -4.25
N TYR A 158 7.61 25.38 -3.05
CA TYR A 158 6.99 26.65 -2.71
C TYR A 158 7.99 27.79 -2.93
N TYR A 159 7.56 28.78 -3.69
CA TYR A 159 8.25 30.05 -3.89
C TYR A 159 7.48 31.12 -3.13
N LEU A 160 8.10 31.65 -2.07
CA LEU A 160 7.60 32.80 -1.34
C LEU A 160 8.30 34.04 -1.89
N THR A 161 7.52 34.95 -2.44
CA THR A 161 8.01 36.26 -2.88
C THR A 161 7.47 37.35 -1.97
N ASP A 162 7.88 38.58 -2.22
CA ASP A 162 7.34 39.76 -1.57
C ASP A 162 5.87 40.03 -1.93
N ILE A 163 5.38 39.51 -3.06
CA ILE A 163 4.05 39.80 -3.61
C ILE A 163 3.11 38.59 -3.54
N ARG A 164 3.62 37.35 -3.64
CA ARG A 164 2.76 36.14 -3.69
C ARG A 164 3.45 34.88 -3.17
N ILE A 165 2.62 33.85 -3.01
CA ILE A 165 3.05 32.48 -2.78
C ILE A 165 2.71 31.68 -4.03
N ALA A 166 3.73 31.11 -4.66
CA ALA A 166 3.55 30.25 -5.83
C ALA A 166 3.98 28.82 -5.50
N MET A 167 3.16 27.86 -5.91
CA MET A 167 3.45 26.44 -5.80
C MET A 167 3.75 25.90 -7.18
N HIS A 168 4.90 25.25 -7.32
CA HIS A 168 5.28 24.56 -8.55
C HIS A 168 5.36 23.06 -8.27
N GLN A 169 4.82 22.27 -9.17
CA GLN A 169 4.88 20.81 -9.10
C GLN A 169 5.63 20.29 -10.33
N ASP A 170 6.69 19.53 -10.10
CA ASP A 170 7.45 18.84 -11.13
C ASP A 170 7.68 17.38 -10.70
N PHE A 171 6.74 16.51 -11.09
CA PHE A 171 6.65 15.13 -10.61
C PHE A 171 7.80 14.23 -11.09
N LEU A 172 8.48 14.62 -12.17
CA LEU A 172 9.51 13.79 -12.81
C LEU A 172 10.86 14.49 -12.99
N GLY A 173 10.96 15.81 -12.76
CA GLY A 173 12.19 16.55 -13.06
C GLY A 173 12.58 16.44 -14.54
N LEU A 174 11.58 16.27 -15.42
CA LEU A 174 11.68 16.15 -16.89
C LEU A 174 10.90 17.29 -17.58
#